data_AF-A0A8S3H1I8-F1
#
_entry.id   AF-A0A8S3H1I8-F1
#
_cell.length_a   1.000
_cell.length_b   1.000
_cell.length_c   1.000
_cell.angle_alpha   90.00
_cell.angle_beta   90.00
_cell.angle_gamma   90.00
#
_symmetry.space_group_name_H-M   'P 1'
#
loop_
_entity.id
_entity.type
_entity.pdbx_description
1 polymer ?
#
loop_
_entity_poly.entity_id
_entity_poly.type
_entity_poly.pdbx_seq_one_letter_code
_entity_poly.pdbx_strand_id
1 'polypeptide(L)'
;VTYNINSSTTYWQVILSNLKADDIVTIHHGTYVTPGYFQLTLNGTLNNPIIIQGAPNETRPIIQGPAAGANVQNVINIQGSNFMMTGIAFTKGSRGVRLGPAVTSNAIFDNIYIFNTTGTAFSANDNANEYINITLQNSEITNTNAL
;
A
#
# COMPACT_ATOMS: atom_id res chain seq x y z
N VAL A 1 3.39 -15.08 -10.53
CA VAL A 1 4.20 -15.83 -9.53
C VAL A 1 3.62 -15.59 -8.14
N THR A 2 3.67 -16.58 -7.24
CA THR A 2 3.18 -16.41 -5.86
C THR A 2 4.33 -16.19 -4.88
N TYR A 3 4.26 -15.13 -4.08
CA TYR A 3 5.21 -14.80 -3.03
C TYR A 3 4.54 -14.86 -1.66
N ASN A 4 5.27 -15.32 -0.65
CA ASN A 4 4.85 -15.28 0.75
C ASN A 4 5.84 -14.43 1.54
N ILE A 5 5.36 -13.36 2.17
CA ILE A 5 6.14 -12.46 3.01
C ILE A 5 5.70 -12.71 4.46
N ASN A 6 6.63 -13.05 5.34
CA ASN A 6 6.40 -13.19 6.78
C ASN A 6 7.40 -12.35 7.57
N SER A 7 7.33 -12.35 8.89
CA SER A 7 8.19 -11.53 9.75
C SER A 7 9.69 -11.82 9.62
N SER A 8 10.07 -12.99 9.11
CA SER A 8 11.48 -13.34 8.83
C SER A 8 11.96 -12.92 7.43
N THR A 9 11.06 -12.47 6.54
CA THR A 9 11.41 -12.04 5.19
C THR A 9 12.10 -10.68 5.21
N THR A 10 13.43 -10.65 5.19
CA THR A 10 14.23 -9.42 5.31
C THR A 10 14.27 -8.55 4.05
N TYR A 11 13.89 -9.10 2.89
CA TYR A 11 13.94 -8.44 1.58
C TYR A 11 12.55 -8.20 0.98
N TRP A 12 11.53 -8.08 1.83
CA TRP A 12 10.14 -7.93 1.42
C TRP A 12 9.89 -6.71 0.52
N GLN A 13 10.62 -5.61 0.74
CA GLN A 13 10.54 -4.40 -0.10
C GLN A 13 10.97 -4.72 -1.53
N VAL A 14 12.03 -5.51 -1.69
CA VAL A 14 12.56 -5.92 -3.00
C VAL A 14 11.53 -6.78 -3.74
N ILE A 15 10.83 -7.68 -3.03
CA ILE A 15 9.74 -8.48 -3.63
C ILE A 15 8.65 -7.54 -4.16
N LEU A 16 8.12 -6.66 -3.31
CA LEU A 16 7.02 -5.76 -3.70
C LEU A 16 7.40 -4.80 -4.83
N SER A 17 8.65 -4.33 -4.89
CA SER A 17 9.11 -3.41 -5.94
C SER A 17 9.36 -4.07 -7.29
N ASN A 18 9.37 -5.41 -7.38
CA ASN A 18 9.69 -6.14 -8.63
C ASN A 18 8.52 -6.99 -9.16
N LEU A 19 7.31 -6.77 -8.63
CA LEU A 19 6.11 -7.48 -9.07
C LEU A 19 5.79 -7.20 -10.54
N LYS A 20 5.29 -8.21 -11.23
CA LYS A 20 4.84 -8.18 -12.62
C LYS A 20 3.37 -8.57 -12.70
N ALA A 21 2.73 -8.28 -13.83
CA ALA A 21 1.38 -8.78 -14.12
C ALA A 21 1.26 -10.29 -13.82
N ASP A 22 0.15 -10.69 -13.21
CA ASP A 22 -0.12 -12.05 -12.69
C ASP A 22 0.66 -12.45 -11.42
N ASP A 23 1.38 -11.52 -10.78
CA ASP A 23 1.98 -11.79 -9.47
C ASP A 23 0.97 -11.64 -8.33
N ILE A 24 1.02 -12.59 -7.40
CA ILE A 24 0.22 -12.63 -6.17
C ILE A 24 1.16 -12.65 -4.98
N VAL A 25 0.97 -11.73 -4.04
CA VAL A 25 1.75 -11.64 -2.81
C VAL A 25 0.83 -11.82 -1.62
N THR A 26 1.12 -12.81 -0.78
CA THR A 26 0.48 -12.97 0.52
C THR A 26 1.42 -12.46 1.61
N ILE A 27 0.97 -11.47 2.38
CA ILE A 27 1.71 -10.90 3.52
C ILE A 27 1.07 -11.44 4.81
N HIS A 28 1.84 -12.23 5.54
CA HIS A 28 1.43 -12.80 6.82
C HIS A 28 1.48 -11.78 7.94
N HIS A 29 0.84 -12.10 9.05
CA HIS A 29 0.85 -11.30 10.26
C HIS A 29 2.27 -10.82 10.65
N GLY A 30 2.38 -9.52 10.89
CA GLY A 30 3.62 -8.87 11.29
C GLY A 30 3.59 -7.36 11.04
N THR A 31 4.63 -6.68 11.52
CA THR A 31 4.84 -5.25 11.28
C THR A 31 6.05 -5.06 10.37
N TYR A 32 5.83 -4.41 9.23
CA TYR A 32 6.80 -4.20 8.16
C TYR A 32 7.14 -2.73 8.05
N VAL A 33 8.31 -2.34 8.55
CA VAL A 33 8.73 -0.94 8.61
C VAL A 33 9.33 -0.50 7.29
N THR A 34 8.78 0.54 6.68
CA THR A 34 9.28 1.08 5.41
C THR A 34 10.62 1.81 5.61
N PRO A 35 11.53 1.81 4.62
CA PRO A 35 12.86 2.40 4.75
C PRO A 35 12.89 3.95 4.65
N GLY A 36 11.75 4.62 4.83
CA GLY A 36 11.58 6.04 4.51
C GLY A 36 10.74 6.23 3.25
N TYR A 37 11.26 6.90 2.22
CA TYR A 37 10.55 7.02 0.95
C TYR A 37 10.43 5.64 0.32
N PHE A 38 9.19 5.15 0.19
CA PHE A 38 8.89 3.86 -0.39
C PHE A 38 7.80 4.03 -1.44
N GLN A 39 8.11 3.65 -2.67
CA GLN A 39 7.20 3.74 -3.81
C GLN A 39 7.12 2.40 -4.53
N LEU A 40 5.90 1.97 -4.83
CA LEU A 40 5.61 0.84 -5.69
C LEU A 40 5.08 1.33 -7.04
N THR A 41 5.60 0.76 -8.12
CA THR A 41 5.05 0.90 -9.47
C THR A 41 4.48 -0.45 -9.87
N LEU A 42 3.16 -0.60 -9.79
CA LEU A 42 2.45 -1.86 -9.99
C LEU A 42 1.75 -1.83 -11.35
N ASN A 43 2.28 -2.55 -12.33
CA ASN A 43 1.70 -2.61 -13.68
C ASN A 43 1.23 -4.03 -13.99
N GLY A 44 -0.01 -4.32 -13.62
CA GLY A 44 -0.75 -5.47 -14.12
C GLY A 44 -1.40 -5.19 -15.47
N THR A 45 -2.14 -6.17 -15.97
CA THR A 45 -3.05 -6.00 -17.12
C THR A 45 -4.48 -6.27 -16.69
N LEU A 46 -5.46 -5.89 -17.52
CA LEU A 46 -6.88 -6.13 -17.22
C LEU A 46 -7.19 -7.61 -16.91
N ASN A 47 -6.52 -8.54 -17.61
CA ASN A 47 -6.71 -9.96 -17.43
C ASN A 47 -5.77 -10.57 -16.38
N ASN A 48 -4.64 -9.92 -16.10
CA ASN A 48 -3.59 -10.40 -15.20
C ASN A 48 -3.20 -9.29 -14.21
N PRO A 49 -4.08 -8.91 -13.27
CA PRO A 49 -3.76 -7.90 -12.29
C PRO A 49 -2.65 -8.36 -11.34
N ILE A 50 -1.97 -7.40 -10.71
CA ILE A 50 -1.11 -7.68 -9.54
C ILE A 50 -1.99 -7.75 -8.30
N ILE A 51 -1.84 -8.76 -7.45
CA ILE A 51 -2.59 -8.89 -6.20
C ILE A 51 -1.64 -8.87 -5.01
N ILE A 52 -1.85 -7.96 -4.08
CA ILE A 52 -1.13 -7.91 -2.79
C ILE A 52 -2.17 -8.05 -1.68
N GLN A 53 -2.11 -9.14 -0.92
CA GLN A 53 -3.13 -9.49 0.06
C GLN A 53 -2.53 -9.80 1.43
N GLY A 54 -3.25 -9.46 2.49
CA GLY A 54 -3.02 -10.02 3.82
C GLY A 54 -3.37 -11.51 3.85
N ALA A 55 -2.64 -12.30 4.63
CA ALA A 55 -2.94 -13.72 4.79
C ALA A 55 -4.34 -13.94 5.39
N PRO A 56 -5.15 -14.85 4.83
CA PRO A 56 -6.48 -15.12 5.32
C PRO A 56 -6.43 -15.79 6.71
N ASN A 57 -7.43 -15.52 7.54
CA ASN A 57 -7.54 -16.04 8.91
C ASN A 57 -6.41 -15.62 9.87
N GLU A 58 -5.65 -14.58 9.51
CA GLU A 58 -4.64 -13.96 10.36
C GLU A 58 -5.03 -12.51 10.68
N THR A 59 -4.48 -11.98 11.78
CA THR A 59 -4.54 -10.54 12.05
C THR A 59 -3.82 -9.79 10.92
N ARG A 60 -4.48 -8.76 10.36
CA ARG A 60 -3.96 -7.99 9.22
C ARG A 60 -2.49 -7.60 9.43
N PRO A 61 -1.59 -7.83 8.44
CA PRO A 61 -0.24 -7.29 8.47
C PRO A 61 -0.26 -5.77 8.49
N ILE A 62 0.72 -5.18 9.16
CA ILE A 62 0.86 -3.72 9.29
C ILE A 62 2.07 -3.26 8.48
N ILE A 63 1.84 -2.47 7.44
CA ILE A 63 2.89 -1.67 6.80
C ILE A 63 3.01 -0.37 7.61
N GLN A 64 4.19 -0.15 8.19
CA GLN A 64 4.44 0.95 9.12
C GLN A 64 5.40 1.96 8.49
N GLY A 65 4.95 3.20 8.34
CA GLY A 65 5.81 4.30 7.91
C GLY A 65 6.79 4.74 9.00
N PRO A 66 7.74 5.63 8.67
CA PRO A 66 8.60 6.26 9.67
C PRO A 66 7.76 7.03 10.71
N ALA A 67 8.26 7.08 11.95
CA ALA A 67 7.63 7.82 13.04
C ALA A 67 7.73 9.35 12.84
N ALA A 68 6.93 10.11 13.60
CA ALA A 68 6.73 11.57 13.49
C ALA A 68 8.02 12.42 13.49
N GLY A 69 7.96 13.61 12.86
CA GLY A 69 9.09 14.54 12.65
C GLY A 69 8.86 15.51 11.46
N ALA A 70 9.77 16.48 11.26
CA ALA A 70 9.60 17.51 10.23
C ALA A 70 9.66 17.02 8.77
N ASN A 71 10.13 15.78 8.53
CA ASN A 71 10.34 15.20 7.19
C ASN A 71 9.73 13.78 7.07
N VAL A 72 8.61 13.54 7.75
CA VAL A 72 7.97 12.22 7.76
C VAL A 72 7.51 11.86 6.35
N GLN A 73 7.96 10.71 5.87
CA GLN A 73 7.54 10.15 4.59
C GLN A 73 6.15 9.51 4.70
N ASN A 74 5.45 9.37 3.58
CA ASN A 74 4.21 8.59 3.53
C ASN A 74 4.51 7.13 3.92
N VAL A 75 3.54 6.40 4.48
CA VAL A 75 3.69 4.97 4.75
C VAL A 75 4.05 4.26 3.45
N ILE A 76 3.30 4.54 2.39
CA ILE A 76 3.59 4.03 1.05
C ILE A 76 3.10 4.99 -0.05
N ASN A 77 3.86 5.06 -1.13
CA ASN A 77 3.42 5.65 -2.40
C ASN A 77 3.17 4.52 -3.40
N ILE A 78 2.07 4.57 -4.14
CA ILE A 78 1.70 3.53 -5.10
C ILE A 78 1.26 4.18 -6.40
N GLN A 79 1.71 3.66 -7.53
CA GLN A 79 1.29 4.09 -8.85
C GLN A 79 1.24 2.90 -9.82
N GLY A 80 0.70 3.12 -11.02
CA GLY A 80 0.60 2.11 -12.07
C GLY A 80 -0.84 1.68 -12.33
N SER A 81 -1.04 0.51 -12.92
CA SER A 81 -2.36 0.09 -13.40
C SER A 81 -2.70 -1.37 -13.09
N ASN A 82 -4.01 -1.64 -12.96
CA ASN A 82 -4.58 -2.99 -12.79
C ASN A 82 -3.93 -3.75 -11.63
N PHE A 83 -4.13 -3.26 -10.41
CA PHE A 83 -3.67 -3.93 -9.21
C PHE A 83 -4.73 -3.91 -8.11
N MET A 84 -4.66 -4.89 -7.22
CA MET A 84 -5.48 -4.99 -6.03
C MET A 84 -4.61 -5.07 -4.78
N MET A 85 -5.00 -4.33 -3.75
CA MET A 85 -4.45 -4.42 -2.42
C MET A 85 -5.57 -4.69 -1.43
N THR A 86 -5.45 -5.78 -0.65
CA THR A 86 -6.51 -6.18 0.28
C THR A 86 -6.02 -6.72 1.61
N GLY A 87 -6.79 -6.50 2.67
CA GLY A 87 -6.55 -7.13 3.98
C GLY A 87 -5.27 -6.65 4.67
N ILE A 88 -4.79 -5.44 4.37
CA ILE A 88 -3.54 -4.88 4.89
C ILE A 88 -3.84 -3.61 5.70
N ALA A 89 -3.08 -3.39 6.76
CA ALA A 89 -3.16 -2.18 7.56
C ALA A 89 -1.96 -1.24 7.33
N PHE A 90 -2.19 0.07 7.41
CA PHE A 90 -1.20 1.13 7.21
C PHE A 90 -1.20 2.07 8.40
N THR A 91 -0.03 2.40 8.94
CA THR A 91 0.06 3.29 10.11
C THR A 91 1.33 4.12 10.17
N LYS A 92 1.31 5.18 10.99
CA LYS A 92 2.34 6.24 11.08
C LYS A 92 2.46 6.99 9.76
N GLY A 93 3.67 7.44 9.41
CA GLY A 93 3.89 8.19 8.18
C GLY A 93 3.13 9.53 8.11
N SER A 94 3.44 10.30 7.07
CA SER A 94 2.73 11.55 6.79
C SER A 94 1.36 11.22 6.22
N ARG A 95 1.32 10.53 5.07
CA ARG A 95 0.08 9.95 4.54
C ARG A 95 0.10 8.44 4.68
N GLY A 96 -1.06 7.80 4.77
CA GLY A 96 -1.16 6.34 4.72
C GLY A 96 -0.80 5.82 3.34
N VAL A 97 -1.76 5.83 2.42
CA VAL A 97 -1.53 5.47 1.01
C VAL A 97 -1.60 6.73 0.16
N ARG A 98 -0.51 7.07 -0.53
CA ARG A 98 -0.53 8.11 -1.56
C ARG A 98 -0.46 7.49 -2.94
N LEU A 99 -1.38 7.84 -3.82
CA LEU A 99 -1.23 7.58 -5.24
C LEU A 99 -0.15 8.52 -5.79
N GLY A 100 0.92 7.94 -6.32
CA GLY A 100 2.17 8.61 -6.68
C GLY A 100 2.04 9.61 -7.84
N PRO A 101 3.16 10.21 -8.26
CA PRO A 101 3.18 11.31 -9.24
C PRO A 101 3.04 10.83 -10.69
N ALA A 102 2.53 9.63 -10.93
CA ALA A 102 2.23 9.10 -12.25
C ALA A 102 0.77 8.65 -12.33
N VAL A 103 0.28 8.46 -13.56
CA VAL A 103 -1.08 7.94 -13.80
C VAL A 103 -1.29 6.66 -13.01
N THR A 104 -2.40 6.63 -12.27
CA THR A 104 -2.87 5.42 -11.60
C THR A 104 -4.24 5.04 -12.14
N SER A 105 -4.43 3.80 -12.57
CA SER A 105 -5.70 3.37 -13.14
C SER A 105 -6.12 1.94 -12.78
N ASN A 106 -7.43 1.70 -12.67
CA ASN A 106 -8.00 0.39 -12.34
C ASN A 106 -7.38 -0.24 -11.08
N ALA A 107 -7.27 0.57 -10.02
CA ALA A 107 -6.70 0.15 -8.74
C ALA A 107 -7.82 -0.14 -7.74
N ILE A 108 -7.74 -1.29 -7.07
CA ILE A 108 -8.70 -1.69 -6.03
C ILE A 108 -7.99 -1.75 -4.69
N PHE A 109 -8.49 -0.99 -3.72
CA PHE A 109 -8.14 -1.06 -2.32
C PHE A 109 -9.37 -1.58 -1.57
N ASP A 110 -9.30 -2.82 -1.10
CA ASP A 110 -10.43 -3.52 -0.49
C ASP A 110 -10.06 -3.98 0.92
N ASN A 111 -10.93 -3.79 1.91
CA ASN A 111 -10.67 -4.30 3.26
C ASN A 111 -9.32 -3.86 3.85
N ILE A 112 -8.88 -2.63 3.55
CA ILE A 112 -7.67 -2.04 4.14
C ILE A 112 -8.01 -1.25 5.40
N TYR A 113 -7.03 -1.09 6.28
CA TYR A 113 -7.17 -0.28 7.49
C TYR A 113 -6.08 0.79 7.55
N ILE A 114 -6.44 2.07 7.51
CA ILE A 114 -5.46 3.16 7.62
C ILE A 114 -5.68 3.89 8.94
N PHE A 115 -4.66 3.95 9.79
CA PHE A 115 -4.83 4.51 11.13
C PHE A 115 -3.57 5.17 11.68
N ASN A 116 -3.76 6.14 12.58
CA ASN A 116 -2.67 6.85 13.25
C ASN A 116 -1.63 7.39 12.23
N THR A 117 -2.08 8.19 11.27
CA THR A 117 -1.20 8.92 10.33
C THR A 117 -1.08 10.37 10.77
N THR A 118 0.07 11.02 10.54
CA THR A 118 0.26 12.46 10.85
C THR A 118 -0.58 13.37 9.93
N GLY A 119 -0.97 12.86 8.76
CA GLY A 119 -1.73 13.58 7.73
C GLY A 119 -2.85 12.72 7.16
N THR A 120 -3.19 12.96 5.89
CA THR A 120 -4.27 12.30 5.15
C THR A 120 -4.10 10.77 5.07
N ALA A 121 -5.20 10.02 5.26
CA ALA A 121 -5.18 8.55 5.17
C ALA A 121 -4.83 8.06 3.77
N PHE A 122 -5.62 8.49 2.78
CA PHE A 122 -5.52 8.09 1.38
C PHE A 122 -5.53 9.35 0.54
N SER A 123 -4.57 9.52 -0.37
CA SER A 123 -4.54 10.72 -1.22
C SER A 123 -4.24 10.40 -2.67
N ALA A 124 -4.96 11.10 -3.55
CA ALA A 124 -4.79 11.10 -4.99
C ALA A 124 -4.77 12.58 -5.42
N ASN A 125 -3.63 13.24 -5.17
CA ASN A 125 -3.57 14.69 -5.06
C ASN A 125 -2.30 15.32 -5.66
N ASP A 126 -1.56 14.59 -6.49
CA ASP A 126 -0.43 15.15 -7.21
C ASP A 126 -0.90 15.89 -8.47
N ASN A 127 -0.42 17.11 -8.64
CA ASN A 127 -0.79 17.97 -9.76
C ASN A 127 -0.51 17.32 -11.11
N ALA A 128 -1.37 17.59 -12.09
CA ALA A 128 -1.28 17.10 -13.48
C ALA A 128 -1.33 15.57 -13.68
N ASN A 129 -1.76 14.81 -12.66
CA ASN A 129 -1.97 13.37 -12.79
C ASN A 129 -3.45 13.01 -12.86
N GLU A 130 -3.73 11.94 -13.62
CA GLU A 130 -5.05 11.33 -13.70
C GLU A 130 -5.12 10.09 -12.80
N TYR A 131 -6.22 9.98 -12.07
CA TYR A 131 -6.56 8.86 -11.22
C TYR A 131 -7.88 8.26 -11.71
N ILE A 132 -7.81 7.13 -12.42
CA ILE A 132 -8.94 6.60 -13.20
C ILE A 132 -9.42 5.29 -12.61
N ASN A 133 -10.71 5.12 -12.38
CA ASN A 133 -11.30 3.87 -11.85
C ASN A 133 -10.60 3.38 -10.57
N ILE A 134 -10.42 4.29 -9.61
CA ILE A 134 -9.87 3.97 -8.29
C ILE A 134 -11.02 3.58 -7.38
N THR A 135 -10.96 2.37 -6.82
CA THR A 135 -11.96 1.89 -5.86
C THR A 135 -11.32 1.75 -4.49
N LEU A 136 -11.89 2.42 -3.48
CA LEU A 136 -11.63 2.17 -2.07
C LEU A 136 -12.93 1.68 -1.43
N GLN A 137 -12.96 0.43 -0.99
CA GLN A 137 -14.18 -0.21 -0.49
C GLN A 137 -13.90 -1.09 0.73
N ASN A 138 -14.94 -1.35 1.53
CA ASN A 138 -14.89 -2.21 2.73
C ASN A 138 -13.77 -1.85 3.72
N SER A 139 -13.31 -0.60 3.70
CA SER A 139 -12.09 -0.18 4.38
C SER A 139 -12.40 0.70 5.59
N GLU A 140 -11.49 0.70 6.55
CA GLU A 140 -11.61 1.49 7.77
C GLU A 140 -10.51 2.57 7.81
N ILE A 141 -10.88 3.78 8.22
CA ILE A 141 -9.95 4.90 8.38
C ILE A 141 -10.22 5.56 9.73
N THR A 142 -9.22 5.62 10.61
CA THR A 142 -9.37 6.20 11.96
C THR A 142 -8.13 7.00 12.36
N ASN A 143 -8.27 7.98 13.25
CA ASN A 143 -7.15 8.68 13.90
C ASN A 143 -6.08 9.22 12.92
N THR A 144 -6.51 9.77 11.79
CA THR A 144 -5.61 10.42 10.82
C THR A 144 -5.53 11.91 11.11
N ASN A 145 -4.39 12.54 10.85
CA ASN A 145 -4.04 13.87 11.36
C ASN A 145 -3.94 13.93 12.90
N ALA A 146 -3.53 12.82 13.53
CA ALA A 146 -3.53 12.67 14.99
C ALA A 146 -2.14 12.45 15.63
N LEU A 147 -1.08 12.36 14.81
CA LEU A 147 0.31 12.10 15.25
C LEU A 147 1.26 13.27 14.99
#